data_AF-A0A100I6K6-F1
#
_entry.id   AF-A0A100I6K6-F1
#
_cell.length_a   1.000
_cell.length_b   1.000
_cell.length_c   1.000
_cell.angle_alpha   90.00
_cell.angle_beta   90.00
_cell.angle_gamma   90.00
#
_symmetry.space_group_name_H-M   'P 1'
#
loop_
_entity.id
_entity.type
_entity.pdbx_description
1 polymer ?
#
loop_
_entity_poly.entity_id
_entity_poly.type
_entity_poly.pdbx_seq_one_letter_code
_entity_poly.pdbx_strand_id
1 'polypeptide(L)'
;MKTFTTITSLLALCSSALAAPVEAAEAAGTTVSVSYDTVYDVSGTSLTTVSCSDGTNGMISKGYTTFGSLPGFPRIGGAPTIPGWNSPNCGKCYALTYNGQTVNILAIDAAPGGFNIGLDAMNQLTGNQAQNLGRIDATYTEVDVSQCK
;
A
#
# COMPACT_ATOMS: atom_id res chain seq x y z
N MET A 1 -76.26 12.30 -26.37
CA MET A 1 -75.24 12.86 -27.30
C MET A 1 -74.96 14.27 -26.81
N LYS A 2 -73.78 14.75 -26.41
CA LYS A 2 -72.37 14.30 -26.45
C LYS A 2 -71.65 15.03 -25.28
N THR A 3 -70.73 14.33 -24.66
CA THR A 3 -69.73 14.75 -23.64
C THR A 3 -68.71 15.76 -24.18
N PHE A 4 -68.19 16.68 -23.35
CA PHE A 4 -66.84 17.30 -23.42
C PHE A 4 -66.58 18.08 -22.11
N THR A 5 -65.42 18.27 -21.49
CA THR A 5 -64.13 17.56 -21.27
C THR A 5 -63.43 18.38 -20.17
N THR A 6 -62.89 17.71 -19.15
CA THR A 6 -62.10 18.25 -18.03
C THR A 6 -60.68 18.64 -18.46
N ILE A 7 -60.12 19.74 -17.93
CA ILE A 7 -58.67 20.02 -17.99
C ILE A 7 -58.19 20.36 -16.58
N THR A 8 -57.46 19.43 -15.98
CA THR A 8 -56.77 19.58 -14.70
C THR A 8 -55.30 19.90 -15.00
N SER A 9 -54.85 21.11 -14.61
CA SER A 9 -53.46 21.53 -14.79
C SER A 9 -52.60 21.04 -13.62
N LEU A 10 -51.58 20.25 -13.92
CA LEU A 10 -50.65 19.65 -12.94
C LEU A 10 -49.38 20.52 -12.89
N LEU A 11 -49.15 21.25 -11.79
CA LEU A 11 -47.89 21.95 -11.55
C LEU A 11 -46.80 20.94 -11.18
N ALA A 12 -45.80 20.78 -12.04
CA ALA A 12 -44.58 20.04 -11.75
C ALA A 12 -43.59 20.92 -10.97
N LEU A 13 -43.31 20.56 -9.71
CA LEU A 13 -42.25 21.14 -8.89
C LEU A 13 -40.92 20.43 -9.23
N CYS A 14 -40.03 21.11 -9.95
CA CYS A 14 -38.66 20.67 -10.17
C CYS A 14 -37.84 20.83 -8.89
N SER A 15 -37.50 19.73 -8.22
CA SER A 15 -36.52 19.71 -7.14
C SER A 15 -35.10 19.70 -7.72
N SER A 16 -34.41 20.85 -7.66
CA SER A 16 -32.99 20.95 -7.98
C SER A 16 -32.17 20.51 -6.76
N ALA A 17 -31.67 19.28 -6.76
CA ALA A 17 -30.69 18.83 -5.78
C ALA A 17 -29.30 19.36 -6.16
N LEU A 18 -28.76 20.30 -5.38
CA LEU A 18 -27.34 20.68 -5.45
C LEU A 18 -26.50 19.50 -4.96
N ALA A 19 -25.81 18.82 -5.87
CA ALA A 19 -24.75 17.88 -5.50
C ALA A 19 -23.55 18.70 -4.99
N ALA A 20 -23.27 18.63 -3.70
CA ALA A 20 -22.04 19.17 -3.12
C ALA A 20 -20.84 18.31 -3.59
N PRO A 21 -19.67 18.91 -3.87
CA PRO A 21 -18.46 18.15 -4.14
C PRO A 21 -18.10 17.35 -2.89
N VAL A 22 -18.01 16.03 -3.02
CA VAL A 22 -17.40 15.17 -2.01
C VAL A 22 -15.90 15.40 -2.14
N GLU A 23 -15.35 16.30 -1.32
CA GLU A 23 -13.90 16.40 -1.14
C GLU A 23 -13.42 15.06 -0.61
N ALA A 24 -12.74 14.28 -1.47
CA ALA A 24 -12.07 13.07 -1.05
C ALA A 24 -11.01 13.48 -0.04
N ALA A 25 -11.21 13.14 1.23
CA ALA A 25 -10.23 13.35 2.27
C ALA A 25 -8.93 12.64 1.87
N GLU A 26 -7.89 13.41 1.53
CA GLU A 26 -6.54 12.86 1.39
C GLU A 26 -6.16 12.23 2.73
N ALA A 27 -5.93 10.92 2.72
CA ALA A 27 -5.47 10.20 3.90
C ALA A 27 -4.18 10.85 4.41
N ALA A 28 -4.20 11.34 5.65
CA ALA A 28 -3.06 11.96 6.33
C ALA A 28 -1.96 10.92 6.62
N GLY A 29 -1.27 10.45 5.59
CA GLY A 29 -0.09 9.60 5.72
C GLY A 29 1.17 10.43 5.87
N THR A 30 2.20 9.87 6.50
CA THR A 30 3.53 10.53 6.57
C THR A 30 4.21 10.40 5.22
N THR A 31 4.68 11.51 4.65
CA THR A 31 5.46 11.51 3.41
C THR A 31 6.82 10.85 3.66
N VAL A 32 7.20 9.94 2.76
CA VAL A 32 8.43 9.16 2.85
C VAL A 32 8.99 8.89 1.46
N SER A 33 10.30 8.82 1.36
CA SER A 33 10.95 8.42 0.12
C SER A 33 10.83 6.90 -0.09
N VAL A 34 10.50 6.47 -1.30
CA VAL A 34 10.36 5.07 -1.69
C VAL A 34 11.21 4.81 -2.93
N SER A 35 12.04 3.76 -2.89
CA SER A 35 12.81 3.25 -4.03
C SER A 35 12.67 1.74 -4.12
N TYR A 36 13.40 1.11 -5.04
CA TYR A 36 13.35 -0.33 -5.25
C TYR A 36 14.72 -1.00 -5.18
N ASP A 37 14.70 -2.29 -4.85
CA ASP A 37 15.82 -3.20 -4.95
C ASP A 37 15.31 -4.56 -5.44
N THR A 38 15.87 -5.00 -6.57
CA THR A 38 15.48 -6.25 -7.23
C THR A 38 15.74 -7.50 -6.39
N VAL A 39 16.57 -7.42 -5.34
CA VAL A 39 16.81 -8.57 -4.44
C VAL A 39 15.52 -9.04 -3.76
N TYR A 40 14.60 -8.11 -3.50
CA TYR A 40 13.30 -8.39 -2.87
C TYR A 40 12.34 -9.14 -3.80
N ASP A 41 12.61 -9.20 -5.10
CA ASP A 41 11.83 -9.99 -6.07
C ASP A 41 12.42 -11.40 -6.27
N VAL A 42 13.57 -11.71 -5.65
CA VAL A 42 14.22 -13.03 -5.77
C VAL A 42 13.74 -13.95 -4.66
N SER A 43 12.79 -14.84 -4.99
CA SER A 43 12.12 -15.73 -4.03
C SER A 43 13.06 -16.66 -3.25
N GLY A 44 14.20 -17.02 -3.84
CA GLY A 44 15.22 -17.87 -3.23
C GLY A 44 16.16 -17.17 -2.25
N THR A 45 16.08 -15.84 -2.11
CA THR A 45 16.93 -15.09 -1.18
C THR A 45 16.62 -15.50 0.26
N SER A 46 17.67 -15.85 1.01
CA SER A 46 17.56 -16.27 2.41
C SER A 46 17.16 -15.12 3.32
N LEU A 47 16.28 -15.36 4.29
CA LEU A 47 15.96 -14.36 5.32
C LEU A 47 17.13 -14.03 6.23
N THR A 48 18.21 -14.82 6.24
CA THR A 48 19.43 -14.53 7.01
C THR A 48 20.18 -13.29 6.50
N THR A 49 19.83 -12.77 5.32
CA THR A 49 20.49 -11.59 4.71
C THR A 49 19.86 -10.27 5.11
N VAL A 50 18.75 -10.27 5.86
CA VAL A 50 18.01 -9.06 6.24
C VAL A 50 17.92 -8.90 7.75
N SER A 51 17.58 -7.70 8.18
CA SER A 51 17.44 -7.32 9.59
C SER A 51 16.36 -8.14 10.31
N CYS A 52 15.27 -8.51 9.61
CA CYS A 52 14.23 -9.37 10.19
C CYS A 52 14.50 -10.86 9.97
N SER A 53 15.74 -11.27 10.14
CA SER A 53 16.19 -12.66 10.08
C SER A 53 15.64 -13.47 11.26
N ASP A 54 16.42 -13.68 12.31
CA ASP A 54 16.09 -14.46 13.50
C ASP A 54 15.84 -13.58 14.73
N GLY A 55 15.90 -14.17 15.93
CA GLY A 55 15.51 -13.53 17.18
C GLY A 55 14.00 -13.54 17.41
N THR A 56 13.56 -13.08 18.59
CA THR A 56 12.14 -13.15 19.01
C THR A 56 11.16 -12.50 18.02
N ASN A 57 11.58 -11.45 17.31
CA ASN A 57 10.75 -10.72 16.35
C ASN A 57 11.02 -11.10 14.88
N GLY A 58 12.08 -11.88 14.63
CA GLY A 58 12.52 -12.26 13.29
C GLY A 58 11.51 -13.11 12.53
N MET A 59 11.58 -13.06 11.19
CA MET A 59 10.70 -13.83 10.32
C MET A 59 11.05 -15.33 10.32
N ILE A 60 12.31 -15.69 10.56
CA ILE A 60 12.74 -17.09 10.70
C ILE A 60 12.09 -17.74 11.92
N SER A 61 12.06 -17.04 13.05
CA SER A 61 11.38 -17.50 14.27
C SER A 61 9.86 -17.65 14.10
N LYS A 62 9.28 -17.02 13.07
CA LYS A 62 7.87 -17.14 12.69
C LYS A 62 7.61 -18.26 11.66
N GLY A 63 8.63 -19.04 11.30
CA GLY A 63 8.51 -20.22 10.43
C GLY A 63 8.82 -19.98 8.95
N TYR A 64 9.32 -18.80 8.58
CA TYR A 64 9.72 -18.48 7.21
C TYR A 64 11.22 -18.77 6.99
N THR A 65 11.64 -18.97 5.74
CA THR A 65 13.05 -19.32 5.41
C THR A 65 13.64 -18.44 4.33
N THR A 66 12.91 -18.21 3.25
CA THR A 66 13.30 -17.36 2.12
C THR A 66 12.30 -16.23 1.90
N PHE A 67 12.64 -15.25 1.08
CA PHE A 67 11.72 -14.18 0.69
C PHE A 67 10.42 -14.74 0.09
N GLY A 68 10.52 -15.75 -0.78
CA GLY A 68 9.37 -16.40 -1.40
C GLY A 68 8.48 -17.19 -0.44
N SER A 69 8.95 -17.49 0.77
CA SER A 69 8.13 -18.15 1.80
C SER A 69 7.25 -17.17 2.58
N LEU A 70 7.52 -15.87 2.47
CA LEU A 70 6.76 -14.84 3.17
C LEU A 70 5.35 -14.67 2.59
N PRO A 71 4.35 -14.35 3.43
CA PRO A 71 3.02 -14.02 2.96
C PRO A 71 3.08 -12.75 2.08
N GLY A 72 2.28 -12.72 1.02
CA GLY A 72 2.20 -11.57 0.12
C GLY A 72 3.43 -11.31 -0.78
N PHE A 73 4.45 -12.18 -0.81
CA PHE A 73 5.58 -12.07 -1.75
C PHE A 73 5.07 -11.93 -3.21
N PRO A 74 5.63 -11.01 -4.04
CA PRO A 74 6.84 -10.21 -3.82
C PRO A 74 6.62 -8.81 -3.19
N ARG A 75 5.50 -8.54 -2.51
CA ARG A 75 5.25 -7.24 -1.86
C ARG A 75 5.97 -7.13 -0.51
N ILE A 76 7.30 -7.14 -0.55
CA ILE A 76 8.19 -7.09 0.61
C ILE A 76 9.22 -5.97 0.46
N GLY A 77 9.88 -5.59 1.55
CA GLY A 77 10.99 -4.64 1.48
C GLY A 77 11.53 -4.19 2.83
N GLY A 78 12.47 -3.26 2.78
CA GLY A 78 12.96 -2.52 3.93
C GLY A 78 12.06 -1.34 4.30
N ALA A 79 11.98 -1.02 5.59
CA ALA A 79 11.16 0.07 6.11
C ALA A 79 11.96 1.01 7.05
N PRO A 80 11.59 2.30 7.12
CA PRO A 80 12.23 3.27 8.01
C PRO A 80 11.96 3.00 9.49
N THR A 81 10.92 2.23 9.80
CA THR A 81 10.54 1.84 11.16
C THR A 81 11.38 0.67 11.70
N ILE A 82 12.21 0.03 10.87
CA ILE A 82 13.11 -1.05 11.28
C ILE A 82 14.52 -0.46 11.41
N PRO A 83 15.02 -0.22 12.65
CA PRO A 83 16.36 0.33 12.86
C PRO A 83 17.48 -0.71 12.65
N GLY A 84 17.14 -2.00 12.61
CA GLY A 84 18.11 -3.09 12.49
C GLY A 84 17.56 -4.44 12.98
N TRP A 85 18.50 -5.33 13.32
CA TRP A 85 18.23 -6.72 13.69
C TRP A 85 17.22 -6.88 14.84
N ASN A 86 16.34 -7.88 14.72
CA ASN A 86 15.34 -8.25 15.75
C ASN A 86 14.41 -7.09 16.19
N SER A 87 14.19 -6.11 15.31
CA SER A 87 13.27 -5.00 15.54
C SER A 87 11.86 -5.49 15.89
N PRO A 88 11.13 -4.87 16.84
CA PRO A 88 9.73 -5.18 17.11
C PRO A 88 8.81 -4.86 15.92
N ASN A 89 9.29 -4.09 14.93
CA ASN A 89 8.54 -3.77 13.71
C ASN A 89 8.75 -4.81 12.58
N CYS A 90 9.53 -5.85 12.81
CA CYS A 90 9.73 -6.93 11.84
C CYS A 90 8.42 -7.65 11.50
N GLY A 91 8.09 -7.68 10.22
CA GLY A 91 6.86 -8.29 9.68
C GLY A 91 5.61 -7.42 9.82
N LYS A 92 5.74 -6.12 10.14
CA LYS A 92 4.63 -5.18 10.05
C LYS A 92 4.25 -4.90 8.59
N CYS A 93 2.99 -4.50 8.39
CA CYS A 93 2.44 -4.18 7.08
C CYS A 93 2.26 -2.68 6.93
N TYR A 94 2.66 -2.13 5.79
CA TYR A 94 2.56 -0.71 5.50
C TYR A 94 1.85 -0.50 4.17
N ALA A 95 0.78 0.29 4.17
CA ALA A 95 0.15 0.77 2.95
C ALA A 95 0.95 1.98 2.45
N LEU A 96 1.53 1.87 1.25
CA LEU A 96 2.21 2.97 0.55
C LEU A 96 1.28 3.52 -0.53
N THR A 97 1.07 4.83 -0.56
CA THR A 97 0.19 5.50 -1.54
C THR A 97 0.93 6.54 -2.36
N TYR A 98 0.82 6.44 -3.68
CA TYR A 98 1.40 7.37 -4.65
C TYR A 98 0.41 7.64 -5.78
N ASN A 99 0.09 8.90 -6.05
CA ASN A 99 -0.84 9.31 -7.12
C ASN A 99 -2.17 8.52 -7.13
N GLY A 100 -2.73 8.25 -5.94
CA GLY A 100 -3.99 7.50 -5.77
C GLY A 100 -3.86 5.98 -5.89
N GLN A 101 -2.68 5.45 -6.19
CA GLN A 101 -2.38 4.02 -6.18
C GLN A 101 -1.83 3.61 -4.82
N THR A 102 -2.36 2.52 -4.25
CA THR A 102 -1.91 1.99 -2.95
C THR A 102 -1.38 0.56 -3.11
N VAL A 103 -0.26 0.26 -2.45
CA VAL A 103 0.33 -1.09 -2.35
C VAL A 103 0.70 -1.38 -0.90
N ASN A 104 0.33 -2.55 -0.40
CA ASN A 104 0.68 -3.00 0.95
C ASN A 104 1.98 -3.79 0.93
N ILE A 105 2.94 -3.38 1.75
CA ILE A 105 4.30 -3.91 1.81
C ILE A 105 4.56 -4.56 3.17
N LEU A 106 5.00 -5.81 3.16
CA LEU A 106 5.51 -6.49 4.35
C LEU A 106 6.95 -6.07 4.63
N ALA A 107 7.20 -5.43 5.77
CA ALA A 107 8.51 -4.93 6.14
C ALA A 107 9.39 -6.04 6.73
N ILE A 108 10.54 -6.30 6.11
CA ILE A 108 11.46 -7.39 6.49
C ILE A 108 12.91 -6.95 6.64
N ASP A 109 13.22 -5.69 6.35
CA ASP A 109 14.59 -5.19 6.48
C ASP A 109 14.63 -3.74 6.99
N ALA A 110 15.82 -3.33 7.43
CA ALA A 110 16.10 -1.96 7.79
C ALA A 110 16.25 -1.08 6.55
N ALA A 111 15.57 0.05 6.55
CA ALA A 111 15.78 1.10 5.57
C ALA A 111 15.55 2.48 6.21
N PRO A 112 16.43 2.94 7.13
CA PRO A 112 16.18 4.12 7.96
C PRO A 112 15.99 5.42 7.16
N GLY A 113 16.38 5.47 5.88
CA GLY A 113 16.19 6.61 4.99
C GLY A 113 14.87 6.63 4.19
N GLY A 114 14.01 5.62 4.34
CA GLY A 114 12.76 5.47 3.59
C GLY A 114 12.53 4.03 3.15
N PHE A 115 11.42 3.75 2.45
CA PHE A 115 11.16 2.38 2.00
C PHE A 115 12.07 1.99 0.83
N ASN A 116 12.53 0.74 0.84
CA ASN A 116 13.17 0.10 -0.31
C ASN A 116 12.45 -1.23 -0.56
N ILE A 117 11.70 -1.34 -1.66
CA ILE A 117 10.77 -2.45 -1.91
C ILE A 117 11.15 -3.25 -3.16
N GLY A 118 10.51 -4.40 -3.39
CA GLY A 118 10.66 -5.12 -4.66
C GLY A 118 10.31 -4.24 -5.86
N LEU A 119 11.02 -4.42 -6.97
CA LEU A 119 10.75 -3.74 -8.23
C LEU A 119 9.31 -4.00 -8.70
N ASP A 120 8.80 -5.22 -8.51
CA ASP A 120 7.42 -5.56 -8.86
C ASP A 120 6.42 -4.76 -8.02
N ALA A 121 6.70 -4.60 -6.73
CA ALA A 121 5.88 -3.79 -5.83
C ALA A 121 5.94 -2.30 -6.17
N MET A 122 7.11 -1.78 -6.53
CA MET A 122 7.25 -0.39 -6.97
C MET A 122 6.59 -0.14 -8.33
N ASN A 123 6.61 -1.12 -9.24
CA ASN A 123 5.87 -1.04 -10.50
C ASN A 123 4.35 -1.03 -10.26
N GLN A 124 3.84 -1.84 -9.33
CA GLN A 124 2.44 -1.77 -8.91
C GLN A 124 2.09 -0.38 -8.35
N LEU A 125 2.98 0.21 -7.55
CA LEU A 125 2.76 1.52 -6.94
C LEU A 125 2.83 2.68 -7.95
N THR A 126 3.64 2.55 -8.99
CA THR A 126 3.94 3.64 -9.94
C THR A 126 3.32 3.46 -11.33
N GLY A 127 2.53 2.41 -11.55
CA GLY A 127 1.96 2.11 -12.87
C GLY A 127 3.03 1.70 -13.90
N ASN A 128 3.94 0.80 -13.50
CA ASN A 128 5.06 0.29 -14.30
C ASN A 128 6.14 1.33 -14.67
N GLN A 129 6.33 2.35 -13.82
CA GLN A 129 7.32 3.40 -14.03
C GLN A 129 8.51 3.33 -13.07
N ALA A 130 8.66 2.25 -12.29
CA ALA A 130 9.66 2.19 -11.21
C ALA A 130 11.09 2.45 -11.70
N GLN A 131 11.49 1.85 -12.83
CA GLN A 131 12.83 2.05 -13.40
C GLN A 131 13.06 3.48 -13.90
N ASN A 132 12.04 4.10 -14.50
CA ASN A 132 12.13 5.45 -15.03
C ASN A 132 12.18 6.50 -13.93
N LEU A 133 11.42 6.29 -12.85
CA LEU A 133 11.35 7.20 -11.71
C LEU A 133 12.54 6.98 -10.77
N GLY A 134 12.97 5.73 -10.55
CA GLY A 134 14.01 5.32 -9.62
C GLY A 134 13.62 5.45 -8.15
N ARG A 135 13.04 6.60 -7.79
CA ARG A 135 12.61 6.98 -6.45
C ARG A 135 11.41 7.92 -6.55
N ILE A 136 10.50 7.81 -5.60
CA ILE A 136 9.33 8.68 -5.46
C ILE A 136 9.22 9.17 -4.01
N ASP A 137 8.41 10.19 -3.79
CA ASP A 137 7.87 10.51 -2.48
C ASP A 137 6.42 10.04 -2.43
N ALA A 138 6.13 9.13 -1.49
CA ALA A 138 4.81 8.54 -1.27
C ALA A 138 4.36 8.83 0.17
N THR A 139 3.10 8.59 0.48
CA THR A 139 2.64 8.54 1.87
C THR A 139 2.58 7.12 2.37
N TYR A 140 2.81 6.90 3.67
CA TYR A 140 2.64 5.58 4.27
C TYR A 140 1.77 5.59 5.53
N THR A 141 1.16 4.44 5.82
CA THR A 141 0.44 4.17 7.07
C THR A 141 0.65 2.71 7.47
N GLU A 142 0.88 2.46 8.75
CA GLU A 142 0.87 1.09 9.30
C GLU A 142 -0.55 0.53 9.26
N VAL A 143 -0.72 -0.67 8.73
CA VAL A 143 -2.01 -1.36 8.64
C VAL A 143 -1.93 -2.75 9.27
N ASP A 144 -3.07 -3.40 9.47
CA ASP A 144 -3.10 -4.76 10.00
C ASP A 144 -2.32 -5.73 9.09
N VAL A 145 -1.55 -6.65 9.69
CA VAL A 145 -0.69 -7.57 8.95
C VAL A 145 -1.46 -8.50 7.99
N SER A 146 -2.75 -8.74 8.22
CA SER A 146 -3.62 -9.47 7.29
C SER A 146 -3.71 -8.83 5.91
N GLN A 147 -3.45 -7.53 5.79
CA GLN A 147 -3.49 -6.79 4.53
C GLN A 147 -2.24 -7.03 3.65
N CYS A 148 -1.21 -7.68 4.20
CA CYS A 148 0.02 -8.08 3.49
C CYS A 148 0.09 -9.59 3.24
N LYS A 149 -1.05 -10.31 3.29
CA LYS A 149 -1.10 -11.75 3.02
C LYS A 149 -1.40 -12.08 1.56
#